data_AF-A0A967LUJ5-F1
#
_entry.id   AF-A0A967LUJ5-F1
#
_cell.length_a   1.000
_cell.length_b   1.000
_cell.length_c   1.000
_cell.angle_alpha   90.00
_cell.angle_beta   90.00
_cell.angle_gamma   90.00
#
_symmetry.space_group_name_H-M   'P 1'
#
loop_
_entity.id
_entity.type
_entity.pdbx_description
1 polymer ?
#
loop_
_entity_poly.entity_id
_entity_poly.type
_entity_poly.pdbx_seq_one_letter_code
_entity_poly.pdbx_strand_id
1 'polypeptide(L)'
;MSDVEGSGAPGASFWRSLGPGLLWAAAAIGVSHLVQSTRAGADAGFALAGVIVVALILKYPFFEFGPRYAAATGRSLVEGYRRIGRWALWLYLAITVVTSVIVVAAILLFTGVLFMYALGLEAPVAVVGGVLYIGCGTLLWLGRYRVF
;
A
#
# COMPACT_ATOMS: atom_id res chain seq x y z
N MET A 1 -1.24 -7.78 42.80
CA MET A 1 -2.31 -6.81 42.52
C MET A 1 -2.25 -6.51 41.03
N SER A 2 -2.87 -7.35 40.19
CA SER A 2 -4.27 -7.16 39.72
C SER A 2 -4.34 -5.82 38.97
N ASP A 3 -4.26 -5.77 37.64
CA ASP A 3 -5.27 -6.34 36.74
C ASP A 3 -4.68 -6.63 35.33
N VAL A 4 -4.58 -7.90 34.95
CA VAL A 4 -4.53 -8.33 33.54
C VAL A 4 -5.53 -9.49 33.35
N GLU A 5 -6.71 -9.33 33.94
CA GLU A 5 -7.89 -10.13 33.63
C GLU A 5 -8.98 -9.19 33.15
N GLY A 6 -8.94 -8.93 31.85
CA GLY A 6 -9.98 -8.22 31.12
C GLY A 6 -10.23 -8.98 29.82
N SER A 7 -11.08 -10.00 29.91
CA SER A 7 -11.68 -10.73 28.81
C SER A 7 -12.22 -9.76 27.75
N GLY A 8 -11.48 -9.59 26.66
CA GLY A 8 -11.94 -8.83 25.49
C GLY A 8 -12.98 -9.62 24.74
N ALA A 9 -14.25 -9.20 24.82
CA ALA A 9 -15.34 -9.77 24.05
C ALA A 9 -14.96 -9.92 22.55
N PRO A 10 -15.33 -11.01 21.86
CA PRO A 10 -14.90 -11.32 20.48
C PRO A 10 -15.18 -10.24 19.42
N GLY A 11 -16.03 -9.25 19.72
CA GLY A 11 -16.46 -8.20 18.78
C GLY A 11 -15.67 -6.89 18.82
N ALA A 12 -15.05 -6.49 19.95
CA ALA A 12 -14.38 -5.19 20.07
C ALA A 12 -13.02 -5.13 19.33
N SER A 13 -12.41 -6.30 19.11
CA SER A 13 -11.13 -6.48 18.41
C SER A 13 -11.24 -6.32 16.89
N PHE A 14 -12.34 -6.79 16.28
CA PHE A 14 -12.53 -6.75 14.82
C PHE A 14 -12.65 -5.32 14.30
N TRP A 15 -13.52 -4.51 14.90
CA TRP A 15 -13.74 -3.12 14.48
C TRP A 15 -12.48 -2.24 14.61
N ARG A 16 -11.64 -2.49 15.63
CA ARG A 16 -10.37 -1.78 15.79
C ARG A 16 -9.31 -2.23 14.76
N SER A 17 -9.42 -3.45 14.27
CA SER A 17 -8.49 -4.01 13.27
C SER A 17 -8.85 -3.61 11.83
N LEU A 18 -10.10 -3.20 11.59
CA LEU A 18 -10.57 -2.77 10.26
C LEU A 18 -9.84 -1.53 9.73
N GLY A 19 -9.58 -0.53 10.59
CA GLY A 19 -8.92 0.72 10.15
C GLY A 19 -7.55 0.47 9.53
N PRO A 20 -6.59 -0.12 10.28
CA PRO A 20 -5.29 -0.50 9.74
C PRO A 20 -5.39 -1.48 8.57
N GLY A 21 -6.33 -2.44 8.61
CA GLY A 21 -6.53 -3.43 7.55
C GLY A 21 -6.98 -2.81 6.22
N LEU A 22 -7.91 -1.84 6.26
CA LEU A 22 -8.39 -1.13 5.08
C LEU A 22 -7.29 -0.24 4.48
N LEU A 23 -6.52 0.47 5.31
CA LEU A 23 -5.37 1.26 4.85
C LEU A 23 -4.35 0.37 4.14
N TRP A 24 -4.10 -0.82 4.68
CA TRP A 24 -3.18 -1.78 4.10
C TRP A 24 -3.70 -2.37 2.78
N ALA A 25 -5.00 -2.72 2.72
CA ALA A 25 -5.64 -3.21 1.50
C ALA A 25 -5.65 -2.14 0.40
N ALA A 26 -5.96 -0.88 0.74
CA ALA A 26 -5.93 0.24 -0.19
C ALA A 26 -4.50 0.48 -0.72
N ALA A 27 -3.48 0.40 0.13
CA ALA A 27 -2.09 0.52 -0.29
C ALA A 27 -1.62 -0.66 -1.17
N ALA A 28 -2.21 -1.85 -1.00
CA ALA A 28 -1.87 -3.05 -1.75
C ALA A 28 -2.46 -3.07 -3.18
N ILE A 29 -3.51 -2.29 -3.45
CA ILE A 29 -4.17 -2.18 -4.76
C ILE A 29 -3.69 -0.90 -5.46
N GLY A 30 -2.71 -1.05 -6.36
CA GLY A 30 -2.13 0.06 -7.13
C GLY A 30 -2.74 0.28 -8.51
N VAL A 31 -2.29 1.36 -9.17
CA VAL A 31 -2.66 1.75 -10.55
C VAL A 31 -2.48 0.61 -11.55
N SER A 32 -1.44 -0.21 -11.38
CA SER A 32 -1.18 -1.35 -12.25
C SER A 32 -2.35 -2.34 -12.27
N HIS A 33 -3.04 -2.55 -11.15
CA HIS A 33 -4.22 -3.41 -11.11
C HIS A 33 -5.36 -2.81 -11.92
N LEU A 34 -5.57 -1.49 -11.88
CA LEU A 34 -6.62 -0.83 -12.66
C LEU A 34 -6.35 -0.91 -14.16
N VAL A 35 -5.14 -0.58 -14.60
CA VAL A 35 -4.79 -0.57 -16.03
C VAL A 35 -4.65 -1.99 -16.59
N GLN A 36 -3.99 -2.89 -15.88
CA GLN A 36 -3.75 -4.24 -16.40
C GLN A 36 -4.99 -5.13 -16.29
N SER A 37 -5.84 -4.98 -15.26
CA SER A 37 -7.09 -5.78 -15.19
C SER A 37 -8.08 -5.38 -16.26
N THR A 38 -8.21 -4.08 -16.55
CA THR A 38 -9.10 -3.60 -17.63
C THR A 38 -8.57 -4.04 -18.99
N ARG A 39 -7.26 -3.94 -19.22
CA ARG A 39 -6.62 -4.47 -20.43
C ARG A 39 -6.82 -5.97 -20.57
N ALA A 40 -6.53 -6.74 -19.52
CA ALA A 40 -6.69 -8.20 -19.53
C ALA A 40 -8.17 -8.60 -19.77
N GLY A 41 -9.12 -7.86 -19.20
CA GLY A 41 -10.54 -8.06 -19.44
C GLY A 41 -10.95 -7.71 -20.88
N ALA A 42 -10.38 -6.66 -21.47
CA ALA A 42 -10.63 -6.31 -22.87
C ALA A 42 -10.03 -7.34 -23.84
N ASP A 43 -8.81 -7.81 -23.56
CA ASP A 43 -8.06 -8.71 -24.44
C ASP A 43 -8.52 -10.18 -24.32
N ALA A 44 -8.92 -10.62 -23.11
CA ALA A 44 -9.20 -12.04 -22.82
C ALA A 44 -10.58 -12.30 -22.17
N GLY A 45 -11.41 -11.28 -21.97
CA GLY A 45 -12.70 -11.42 -21.28
C GLY A 45 -12.53 -12.06 -19.90
N PHE A 46 -13.30 -13.11 -19.63
CA PHE A 46 -13.21 -13.87 -18.37
C PHE A 46 -12.25 -15.06 -18.43
N ALA A 47 -11.54 -15.30 -19.54
CA ALA A 47 -10.68 -16.47 -19.70
C ALA A 47 -9.55 -16.52 -18.64
N LEU A 48 -9.11 -15.36 -18.15
CA LEU A 48 -8.06 -15.23 -17.14
C LEU A 48 -8.59 -15.23 -15.69
N ALA A 49 -9.89 -15.31 -15.46
CA ALA A 49 -10.47 -15.23 -14.11
C ALA A 49 -9.90 -16.30 -13.16
N GLY A 50 -9.77 -17.54 -13.63
CA GLY A 50 -9.16 -18.62 -12.85
C GLY A 50 -7.69 -18.35 -12.49
N VAL A 51 -6.91 -17.81 -13.43
CA VAL A 51 -5.51 -17.42 -13.19
C VAL A 51 -5.42 -16.32 -12.14
N ILE A 52 -6.32 -15.34 -12.17
CA ILE A 52 -6.38 -14.25 -11.19
C ILE A 52 -6.68 -14.81 -9.79
N VAL A 53 -7.64 -15.73 -9.66
CA VAL A 53 -7.96 -16.37 -8.37
C VAL A 53 -6.76 -17.12 -7.81
N VAL A 54 -6.08 -17.92 -8.64
CA VAL A 54 -4.87 -18.65 -8.22
C VAL A 54 -3.77 -17.67 -7.80
N ALA A 55 -3.54 -16.61 -8.58
CA ALA A 55 -2.54 -15.59 -8.24
C ALA A 55 -2.85 -14.89 -6.91
N LEU A 56 -4.13 -14.61 -6.61
CA LEU A 56 -4.56 -14.03 -5.33
C LEU A 56 -4.33 -14.99 -4.16
N ILE A 57 -4.66 -16.28 -4.32
CA ILE A 57 -4.42 -17.31 -3.30
C ILE A 57 -2.92 -17.41 -3.00
N LEU A 58 -2.08 -17.43 -4.04
CA LEU A 58 -0.61 -17.49 -3.86
C LEU A 58 -0.04 -16.20 -3.28
N LYS A 59 -0.62 -15.04 -3.58
CA LYS A 59 -0.18 -13.73 -3.09
C LYS A 59 -0.54 -13.51 -1.63
N TYR A 60 -1.67 -14.05 -1.17
CA TYR A 60 -2.20 -13.82 0.17
C TYR A 60 -1.22 -14.16 1.31
N PRO A 61 -0.53 -15.34 1.33
CA PRO A 61 0.44 -15.65 2.38
C PRO A 61 1.53 -14.59 2.56
N PHE A 62 2.08 -14.07 1.46
CA PHE A 62 3.12 -13.04 1.50
C PHE A 62 2.63 -11.76 2.18
N PHE A 63 1.36 -11.42 1.99
CA PHE A 63 0.74 -10.28 2.64
C PHE A 63 0.40 -10.53 4.11
N GLU A 64 -0.06 -11.73 4.46
CA GLU A 64 -0.37 -12.09 5.85
C GLU A 64 0.91 -12.16 6.71
N PHE A 65 2.01 -12.70 6.17
CA PHE A 65 3.24 -12.94 6.94
C PHE A 65 3.84 -11.67 7.55
N GLY A 66 3.73 -10.52 6.89
CA GLY A 66 4.28 -9.26 7.39
C GLY A 66 3.66 -8.83 8.73
N PRO A 67 2.35 -8.55 8.77
CA PRO A 67 1.62 -8.25 10.00
C PRO A 67 1.72 -9.37 11.03
N ARG A 68 1.64 -10.63 10.60
CA ARG A 68 1.74 -11.80 11.50
C ARG A 68 3.11 -11.90 12.18
N TYR A 69 4.19 -11.63 11.47
CA TYR A 69 5.54 -11.57 12.03
C TYR A 69 5.63 -10.49 13.11
N ALA A 70 5.10 -9.29 12.81
CA ALA A 70 5.13 -8.18 13.76
C ALA A 70 4.30 -8.48 15.02
N ALA A 71 3.11 -9.07 14.85
CA ALA A 71 2.24 -9.47 15.95
C ALA A 71 2.86 -10.58 16.82
N ALA A 72 3.48 -11.59 16.21
CA ALA A 72 4.05 -12.73 16.92
C ALA A 72 5.37 -12.41 17.64
N THR A 73 6.19 -11.51 17.09
CA THR A 73 7.53 -11.22 17.62
C THR A 73 7.62 -9.92 18.41
N GLY A 74 6.60 -9.05 18.31
CA GLY A 74 6.63 -7.70 18.87
C GLY A 74 7.67 -6.78 18.22
N ARG A 75 8.22 -7.17 17.05
CA ARG A 75 9.28 -6.44 16.35
C ARG A 75 8.83 -6.06 14.94
N SER A 76 9.35 -4.95 14.42
CA SER A 76 9.11 -4.58 13.02
C SER A 76 9.85 -5.51 12.05
N LEU A 77 9.38 -5.61 10.81
CA LEU A 77 10.08 -6.35 9.74
C LEU A 77 11.50 -5.83 9.53
N VAL A 78 11.72 -4.52 9.64
CA VAL A 78 13.04 -3.87 9.52
C VAL A 78 14.00 -4.39 10.59
N GLU A 79 13.52 -4.51 11.83
CA GLU A 79 14.30 -5.11 12.92
C GLU A 79 14.55 -6.61 12.68
N GLY A 80 13.60 -7.30 12.05
CA GLY A 80 13.77 -8.68 11.57
C GLY A 80 14.90 -8.82 10.55
N TYR A 81 14.95 -7.96 9.53
CA TYR A 81 16.05 -7.93 8.56
C TYR A 81 17.39 -7.60 9.21
N ARG A 82 17.41 -6.68 10.18
CA ARG A 82 18.63 -6.33 10.92
C ARG A 82 19.22 -7.54 11.66
N ARG A 83 18.39 -8.46 12.17
CA ARG A 83 18.83 -9.70 12.83
C ARG A 83 19.49 -10.69 11.89
N ILE A 84 19.07 -10.74 10.62
CA ILE A 84 19.73 -11.54 9.58
C ILE A 84 21.12 -10.98 9.28
N GLY A 85 21.26 -9.66 9.33
CA GLY A 85 22.53 -8.96 9.26
C GLY A 85 22.39 -7.57 8.64
N ARG A 86 23.45 -6.75 8.76
CA ARG A 86 23.45 -5.39 8.20
C ARG A 86 23.31 -5.38 6.67
N TRP A 87 23.82 -6.42 5.99
CA TRP A 87 23.69 -6.57 4.53
C TRP A 87 22.23 -6.69 4.09
N ALA A 88 21.39 -7.41 4.84
CA ALA A 88 19.98 -7.61 4.52
C ALA A 88 19.19 -6.30 4.67
N LEU A 89 19.54 -5.47 5.65
CA LEU A 89 18.96 -4.14 5.83
C LEU A 89 19.33 -3.19 4.67
N TRP A 90 20.59 -3.20 4.22
CA TRP A 90 21.02 -2.40 3.07
C TRP A 90 20.37 -2.87 1.78
N LEU A 91 20.24 -4.18 1.58
CA LEU A 91 19.53 -4.75 0.43
C LEU A 91 18.05 -4.35 0.45
N TYR A 92 17.38 -4.47 1.60
CA TYR A 92 16.01 -4.01 1.79
C TYR A 92 15.87 -2.53 1.42
N LEU A 93 16.74 -1.67 1.96
CA LEU A 93 16.73 -0.24 1.68
C LEU A 93 16.92 0.06 0.19
N ALA A 94 17.88 -0.61 -0.47
CA ALA A 94 18.13 -0.43 -1.90
C ALA A 94 16.90 -0.81 -2.73
N ILE A 95 16.30 -1.97 -2.47
CA ILE A 95 15.08 -2.43 -3.15
C ILE A 95 13.94 -1.44 -2.89
N THR A 96 13.74 -1.01 -1.66
CA THR A 96 12.69 -0.05 -1.29
C THR A 96 12.88 1.29 -2.00
N VAL A 97 14.09 1.84 -2.04
CA VAL A 97 14.35 3.12 -2.71
C VAL A 97 14.06 3.00 -4.20
N VAL A 98 14.63 1.99 -4.87
CA VAL A 98 14.42 1.78 -6.30
C VAL A 98 12.93 1.59 -6.63
N THR A 99 12.25 0.72 -5.89
CA THR A 99 10.82 0.46 -6.12
C THR A 99 9.95 1.68 -5.79
N SER A 100 10.27 2.44 -4.75
CA SER A 100 9.50 3.63 -4.36
C SER A 100 9.51 4.71 -5.43
N VAL A 101 10.64 4.92 -6.14
CA VAL A 101 10.72 5.88 -7.24
C VAL A 101 9.76 5.49 -8.37
N ILE A 102 9.75 4.21 -8.73
CA ILE A 102 8.87 3.69 -9.79
C ILE A 102 7.40 3.80 -9.36
N VAL A 103 7.07 3.41 -8.13
CA VAL A 103 5.70 3.45 -7.60
C VAL A 103 5.19 4.88 -7.50
N VAL A 104 5.99 5.80 -6.95
CA VAL A 104 5.61 7.23 -6.84
C VAL A 104 5.42 7.84 -8.21
N ALA A 105 6.31 7.58 -9.18
CA ALA A 105 6.15 8.08 -10.54
C ALA A 105 4.85 7.57 -11.19
N ALA A 106 4.56 6.27 -11.05
CA ALA A 106 3.35 5.67 -11.61
C ALA A 106 2.07 6.25 -10.99
N ILE A 107 2.04 6.39 -9.67
CA ILE A 107 0.89 7.00 -8.96
C ILE A 107 0.73 8.46 -9.38
N LEU A 108 1.82 9.24 -9.38
CA LEU A 108 1.75 10.67 -9.64
C LEU A 108 1.26 10.99 -11.06
N LEU A 109 1.78 10.29 -12.06
CA LEU A 109 1.36 10.48 -13.45
C LEU A 109 -0.11 10.09 -13.63
N PHE A 110 -0.52 8.95 -13.09
CA PHE A 110 -1.91 8.49 -13.21
C PHE A 110 -2.89 9.42 -12.51
N THR A 111 -2.59 9.83 -11.27
CA THR A 111 -3.41 10.80 -10.54
C THR A 111 -3.47 12.14 -11.25
N GLY A 112 -2.35 12.62 -11.81
CA GLY A 112 -2.31 13.84 -12.61
C GLY A 112 -3.21 13.77 -13.84
N VAL A 113 -3.14 12.68 -14.61
CA VAL A 113 -4.01 12.47 -15.79
C VAL A 113 -5.48 12.42 -15.40
N LEU A 114 -5.82 11.69 -14.33
CA LEU A 114 -7.21 11.58 -13.88
C LEU A 114 -7.75 12.92 -13.38
N PHE A 115 -6.92 13.71 -12.69
CA PHE A 115 -7.28 15.05 -12.21
C PHE A 115 -7.53 16.01 -13.37
N MET A 116 -6.67 16.00 -14.39
CA MET A 116 -6.88 16.79 -15.61
C MET A 116 -8.15 16.39 -16.33
N TYR A 117 -8.39 15.08 -16.49
CA TYR A 117 -9.60 14.56 -17.13
C TYR A 117 -10.87 14.96 -16.35
N ALA A 118 -10.86 14.83 -15.03
CA ALA A 118 -12.00 15.14 -14.18
C ALA A 118 -12.39 16.63 -14.20
N LEU A 119 -11.42 17.53 -14.37
CA LEU A 119 -11.63 18.98 -14.37
C LEU A 119 -11.65 19.61 -15.78
N GLY A 120 -11.43 18.81 -16.83
CA GLY A 120 -11.28 19.31 -18.20
C GLY A 120 -10.08 20.26 -18.37
N LEU A 121 -9.00 20.03 -17.62
CA LEU A 121 -7.82 20.91 -17.61
C LEU A 121 -6.83 20.50 -18.71
N GLU A 122 -6.47 21.44 -19.56
CA GLU A 122 -5.39 21.27 -20.54
C GLU A 122 -4.09 21.88 -20.00
N ALA A 123 -3.26 21.04 -19.39
CA ALA A 123 -1.95 21.44 -18.87
C ALA A 123 -0.92 20.30 -19.04
N PRO A 124 0.39 20.60 -19.00
CA PRO A 124 1.39 19.54 -18.99
C PRO A 124 1.25 18.67 -17.75
N VAL A 125 1.16 17.35 -17.93
CA VAL A 125 1.00 16.37 -16.84
C VAL A 125 2.08 16.51 -15.76
N ALA A 126 3.30 16.91 -16.15
CA ALA A 126 4.41 17.14 -15.22
C ALA A 126 4.13 18.31 -14.26
N VAL A 127 3.47 19.37 -14.74
CA VAL A 127 3.12 20.53 -13.91
C VAL A 127 2.00 20.16 -12.93
N VAL A 128 0.94 19.52 -13.43
CA VAL A 128 -0.18 19.07 -12.58
C VAL A 128 0.29 18.05 -11.54
N GLY A 129 1.10 17.08 -11.96
CA GLY A 129 1.74 16.13 -11.05
C GLY A 129 2.62 16.83 -10.02
N GLY A 130 3.47 17.79 -10.42
CA GLY A 130 4.29 18.56 -9.49
C GLY A 130 3.47 19.31 -8.44
N VAL A 131 2.39 19.98 -8.86
CA VAL A 131 1.47 20.68 -7.95
C VAL A 131 0.81 19.71 -6.97
N LEU A 132 0.30 18.57 -7.45
CA LEU A 132 -0.29 17.54 -6.59
C LEU A 132 0.73 16.98 -5.60
N TYR A 133 1.95 16.70 -6.05
CA TYR A 133 3.01 16.18 -5.19
C TYR A 133 3.36 17.16 -4.06
N ILE A 134 3.56 18.43 -4.39
CA ILE A 134 3.85 19.49 -3.43
C ILE A 134 2.66 19.71 -2.49
N GLY A 135 1.43 19.71 -3.01
CA GLY A 135 0.21 19.86 -2.21
C GLY A 135 0.05 18.74 -1.18
N CYS A 136 0.17 17.48 -1.60
CA CYS A 136 0.14 16.33 -0.69
C CYS A 136 1.31 16.35 0.30
N GLY A 137 2.52 16.69 -0.16
CA GLY A 137 3.71 16.78 0.69
C GLY A 137 3.57 17.85 1.78
N THR A 138 3.06 19.03 1.44
CA THR A 138 2.83 20.11 2.41
C THR A 138 1.71 19.77 3.39
N LEU A 139 0.61 19.15 2.94
CA LEU A 139 -0.45 18.64 3.80
C LEU A 139 0.08 17.64 4.84
N LEU A 140 0.90 16.68 4.42
CA LEU A 140 1.49 15.70 5.34
C LEU A 140 2.48 16.35 6.30
N TRP A 141 3.28 17.31 5.82
CA TRP A 141 4.26 18.00 6.64
C TRP A 141 3.62 18.88 7.73
N LEU A 142 2.60 19.65 7.38
CA LEU A 142 1.86 20.51 8.31
C LEU A 142 0.92 19.72 9.22
N GLY A 143 0.23 18.73 8.66
CA GLY A 143 -0.77 17.94 9.37
C GLY A 143 -0.21 16.99 10.43
N ARG A 144 1.10 16.65 10.38
CA ARG A 144 1.75 15.69 11.30
C ARG A 144 0.94 14.40 11.52
N TYR A 145 0.24 13.92 10.49
CA TYR A 145 -0.70 12.79 10.56
C TYR A 145 -1.88 12.94 11.55
N ARG A 146 -2.18 14.14 12.07
CA ARG A 146 -3.31 14.38 12.99
C ARG A 146 -4.67 14.46 12.30
N VAL A 147 -4.70 14.59 10.98
CA VAL A 147 -5.92 14.77 10.17
C VAL A 147 -6.50 13.41 9.72
N PHE A 148 -5.89 12.29 10.10
CA PHE A 148 -6.31 10.93 9.75
C PHE A 148 -6.30 10.00 10.96
#